data_AF-K8GJT3-F1
#
_entry.id   AF-K8GJT3-F1
#
_cell.length_a   1.000
_cell.length_b   1.000
_cell.length_c   1.000
_cell.angle_alpha   90.00
_cell.angle_beta   90.00
_cell.angle_gamma   90.00
#
_symmetry.space_group_name_H-M   'P 1'
#
loop_
_entity.id
_entity.type
_entity.pdbx_description
1 polymer ?
#
loop_
_entity_poly.entity_id
_entity_poly.type
_entity_poly.pdbx_seq_one_letter_code
_entity_poly.pdbx_strand_id
1 'polypeptide(L)' 'MSFRELKEQAVRLSVSDRLALVSAIVESLQGISVSPHERSSAIRRMRGLLKTEQPAPTDEEVAVMLEERRVEKYL' A
#
# COMPACT_ATOMS: atom_id res chain seq x y z
N MET A 1 22.86 15.69 -12.14
CA MET A 1 22.18 16.94 -11.73
C MET A 1 21.93 16.86 -10.23
N SER A 2 22.29 17.87 -9.45
CA SER A 2 22.02 17.90 -8.01
C SER A 2 20.56 18.27 -7.74
N PHE A 3 20.04 17.91 -6.55
CA PHE A 3 18.69 18.30 -6.15
C PHE A 3 18.48 19.83 -6.12
N ARG A 4 19.56 20.57 -5.81
CA ARG A 4 19.56 22.03 -5.83
C ARG A 4 19.39 22.58 -7.25
N GLU A 5 20.14 22.03 -8.20
CA GLU A 5 20.03 22.39 -9.62
C GLU A 5 18.63 22.09 -10.17
N LEU A 6 18.07 20.92 -9.82
CA LEU A 6 16.72 20.54 -10.24
C LEU A 6 15.65 21.51 -9.71
N LYS A 7 15.77 21.94 -8.45
CA LYS A 7 14.88 22.96 -7.87
C LYS A 7 14.97 24.29 -8.61
N GLU A 8 16.18 24.75 -8.89
CA GLU A 8 16.40 26.00 -9.62
C GLU A 8 15.81 25.94 -11.03
N GLN A 9 15.92 24.80 -11.70
CA GLN A 9 15.31 24.58 -13.02
C GLN A 9 13.78 24.52 -12.95
N ALA A 10 13.21 23.83 -11.97
CA ALA A 10 11.76 23.73 -11.79
C ALA A 10 11.12 25.10 -11.55
N VAL A 11 11.78 26.00 -10.82
CA VAL A 11 11.26 27.36 -10.57
C VAL A 11 11.29 28.23 -11.84
N ARG A 12 12.23 28.00 -12.75
CA ARG A 12 12.34 28.74 -14.03
C ARG A 12 11.27 28.35 -15.06
N LEU A 13 10.56 27.24 -14.86
CA LEU A 13 9.48 26.81 -15.72
C LEU A 13 8.29 27.79 -15.69
N SER A 14 7.47 27.77 -16.74
CA SER A 14 6.20 28.51 -16.75
C SER A 14 5.27 27.99 -15.65
N VAL A 15 4.26 28.78 -15.26
CA VAL A 15 3.27 28.34 -14.25
C VAL A 15 2.59 27.02 -14.68
N SER A 16 2.24 26.92 -15.97
CA SER A 16 1.61 25.72 -16.54
C SER A 16 2.51 24.50 -16.44
N ASP A 17 3.78 24.64 -16.81
CA ASP A 17 4.74 23.53 -16.79
C ASP A 17 5.07 23.10 -15.35
N ARG A 18 5.11 24.05 -14.40
CA ARG A 18 5.24 23.72 -12.97
C ARG A 18 4.07 22.89 -12.48
N LEU A 19 2.83 23.24 -12.86
CA LEU A 19 1.65 22.47 -12.49
C LEU A 19 1.68 21.08 -13.13
N ALA A 20 2.05 20.99 -14.42
CA ALA A 20 2.21 19.71 -15.10
C ALA A 20 3.27 18.82 -14.43
N LEU A 21 4.40 19.40 -14.02
CA LEU A 21 5.46 18.70 -13.29
C LEU A 21 4.97 18.19 -11.92
N VAL A 22 4.20 19.00 -11.18
CA VAL A 22 3.60 18.58 -9.91
C VAL A 22 2.65 17.40 -10.13
N SER A 23 1.77 17.46 -11.12
CA SER A 23 0.86 16.35 -11.45
C SER A 23 1.63 15.07 -11.79
N ALA A 24 2.66 15.16 -12.63
CA ALA A 24 3.48 14.01 -13.00
C ALA A 24 4.21 13.40 -11.79
N ILE A 25 4.71 14.22 -10.86
CA ILE A 25 5.31 13.74 -9.60
C ILE A 25 4.25 13.03 -8.77
N VAL A 26 3.08 13.62 -8.58
CA VAL A 26 1.98 13.02 -7.81
C VAL A 26 1.57 11.67 -8.41
N GLU A 27 1.39 11.58 -9.73
CA GLU A 27 1.08 10.34 -10.43
C GLU A 27 2.18 9.27 -10.22
N SER A 28 3.45 9.67 -10.28
CA SER A 28 4.58 8.75 -10.02
C SER A 28 4.57 8.17 -8.60
N LEU A 29 4.05 8.93 -7.63
CA LEU A 29 3.93 8.52 -6.24
C LEU A 29 2.68 7.67 -5.99
N GLN A 30 1.62 7.84 -6.79
CA GLN A 30 0.39 7.05 -6.66
C GLN A 30 0.62 5.56 -6.95
N GLY A 31 1.57 5.20 -7.81
CA GLY A 31 1.99 3.81 -8.03
C GLY A 31 2.62 3.13 -6.79
N ILE A 32 2.99 3.91 -5.78
CA ILE A 32 3.61 3.46 -4.52
C ILE A 32 2.56 3.28 -3.41
N SER A 33 1.32 3.73 -3.62
CA SER A 33 0.37 4.10 -2.55
C SER A 33 -0.48 2.97 -1.93
N VAL A 34 -0.03 1.73 -1.99
CA VAL A 34 -0.43 0.77 -0.95
C VAL A 34 0.85 0.23 -0.36
N SER A 35 1.20 0.70 0.85
CA SER A 35 2.36 0.14 1.51
C SER A 35 2.16 -1.38 1.59
N PRO A 36 3.19 -2.20 1.34
CA PRO A 36 3.08 -3.65 1.47
C PRO A 36 2.50 -4.06 2.84
N HIS A 37 2.75 -3.26 3.87
CA HIS A 37 2.17 -3.41 5.20
C HIS A 37 0.65 -3.15 5.21
N GLU A 38 0.15 -2.06 4.64
CA GLU A 38 -1.29 -1.78 4.53
C GLU A 38 -1.99 -2.86 3.71
N ARG A 39 -1.42 -3.27 2.58
CA ARG A 39 -1.94 -4.38 1.75
C ARG A 39 -2.01 -5.67 2.55
N SER A 40 -0.95 -6.01 3.28
CA SER A 40 -0.89 -7.21 4.10
C SER A 40 -1.89 -7.17 5.27
N SER A 41 -2.08 -5.99 5.87
CA SER A 41 -3.08 -5.79 6.92
C SER A 41 -4.51 -5.90 6.39
N ALA A 42 -4.77 -5.42 5.17
CA ALA A 42 -6.07 -5.51 4.52
C ALA A 42 -6.37 -6.96 4.13
N ILE A 43 -5.40 -7.67 3.54
CA ILE A 43 -5.52 -9.11 3.24
C ILE A 43 -5.79 -9.92 4.51
N ARG A 44 -5.10 -9.60 5.63
CA ARG A 44 -5.33 -10.26 6.92
C ARG A 44 -6.76 -10.01 7.45
N ARG A 45 -7.28 -8.79 7.31
CA ARG A 45 -8.65 -8.45 7.70
C ARG A 45 -9.71 -9.11 6.82
N MET A 46 -9.38 -9.38 5.56
CA MET A 46 -10.25 -10.08 4.61
C MET A 46 -10.01 -11.59 4.57
N ARG A 47 -9.28 -12.15 5.55
CA ARG A 47 -9.04 -13.60 5.68
C ARG A 47 -10.39 -14.33 5.72
N GLY A 48 -10.57 -15.31 4.83
CA GLY A 48 -11.84 -16.05 4.66
C GLY A 48 -12.85 -15.42 3.70
N LEU A 49 -12.61 -14.20 3.20
CA LEU A 49 -13.44 -13.52 2.19
C LEU A 49 -12.77 -13.46 0.81
N LEU A 50 -11.44 -13.52 0.77
CA LEU A 50 -10.67 -13.44 -0.48
C LEU A 50 -10.60 -14.79 -1.18
N LYS A 51 -10.77 -14.77 -2.50
CA LYS A 51 -10.43 -15.91 -3.35
C LYS A 51 -8.91 -16.06 -3.41
N THR A 52 -8.41 -17.20 -2.94
CA THR A 52 -6.99 -17.54 -2.97
C THR A 52 -6.76 -18.76 -3.87
N GLU A 53 -5.60 -18.84 -4.52
CA GLU A 53 -5.16 -20.05 -5.24
C GLU A 53 -4.70 -21.17 -4.28
N GLN A 54 -4.68 -20.89 -2.98
CA GLN A 54 -4.37 -21.85 -1.93
C GLN A 54 -5.57 -22.75 -1.66
N PRO A 55 -5.34 -24.03 -1.28
CA PRO A 55 -6.41 -24.94 -0.89
C PRO A 55 -7.17 -24.40 0.33
N ALA A 56 -8.41 -24.87 0.50
CA ALA A 56 -9.17 -24.59 1.71
C ALA A 56 -8.39 -25.11 2.95
N PRO A 57 -8.37 -24.36 4.06
CA PRO A 57 -7.68 -24.77 5.27
C PRO A 57 -8.31 -26.03 5.89
N THR A 58 -7.51 -26.83 6.59
CA THR A 58 -8.02 -28.00 7.32
C THR A 58 -8.72 -27.59 8.62
N ASP A 59 -9.49 -28.50 9.21
CA ASP A 59 -10.20 -28.24 10.45
C ASP A 59 -9.25 -27.89 11.61
N GLU A 60 -8.06 -28.50 11.66
CA GLU A 60 -7.02 -28.17 12.63
C GLU A 60 -6.46 -26.76 12.43
N GLU A 61 -6.19 -26.36 11.18
CA GLU A 61 -5.71 -25.02 10.85
C GLU A 61 -6.76 -23.96 11.19
N VAL A 62 -8.05 -24.25 10.94
CA VAL A 62 -9.16 -23.38 11.32
C VAL A 62 -9.25 -23.22 12.85
N ALA A 63 -9.05 -24.30 13.61
CA ALA A 63 -9.05 -24.22 15.07
C ALA A 63 -7.96 -23.27 15.60
N VAL A 64 -6.75 -23.32 15.02
CA VAL A 64 -5.65 -22.40 15.36
C VAL A 64 -6.02 -20.95 14.99
N MET A 65 -6.55 -20.72 13.79
CA MET A 65 -6.98 -19.38 13.34
C MET A 65 -8.04 -18.74 14.27
N LEU A 66 -8.97 -19.56 14.78
CA LEU A 66 -10.00 -19.11 15.71
C LEU A 66 -9.43 -18.75 17.09
N GLU A 67 -8.44 -19.52 17.56
CA GLU A 67 -7.78 -19.25 18.84
C GLU A 67 -6.93 -17.98 18.78
N GLU A 68 -6.12 -17.80 17.73
CA GLU A 68 -5.39 -16.55 17.49
C GLU A 68 -6.33 -15.34 17.51
N ARG A 69 -7.48 -15.44 16.84
CA ARG A 69 -8.48 -14.37 16.79
C ARG A 69 -9.15 -14.11 18.14
N ARG A 70 -9.32 -15.13 18.98
CA ARG A 70 -9.84 -14.97 20.35
C ARG A 70 -8.83 -14.19 21.19
N VAL A 71 -7.56 -14.57 21.13
CA VAL A 71 -6.48 -13.89 21.84
C VAL A 71 -6.38 -12.43 21.41
N GLU A 72 -6.37 -12.14 20.10
CA GLU A 72 -6.37 -10.77 19.57
C GLU A 72 -7.59 -9.93 20.00
N LYS A 73 -8.74 -10.55 20.25
CA LYS A 73 -9.97 -9.84 20.65
C LYS A 73 -9.95 -9.40 22.13
N TYR A 74 -9.25 -10.12 22.98
CA TYR A 74 -9.27 -9.91 24.44
C TYR A 74 -7.96 -9.36 25.01
N LEU A 75 -6.98 -9.07 24.15
CA LEU A 75 -5.79 -8.25 24.43
C LEU A 75 -6.04 -6.79 24.03
#